data_AF-A0A2H3CJI1-F1
#
_entry.id   AF-A0A2H3CJI1-F1
#
_cell.length_a   1.000
_cell.length_b   1.000
_cell.length_c   1.000
_cell.angle_alpha   90.00
_cell.angle_beta   90.00
_cell.angle_gamma   90.00
#
_symmetry.space_group_name_H-M   'P 1'
#
loop_
_entity.id
_entity.type
_entity.pdbx_description
1 polymer ?
#
loop_
_entity_poly.entity_id
_entity_poly.type
_entity_poly.pdbx_seq_one_letter_code
_entity_poly.pdbx_strand_id
1 'polypeptide(L)'
;MSKSSIGDLRAAVDAQIDWTVEVSKYREYGNALIEYARFPEVTISAHTEPDQAEEDIAVPLQRVYTGTKPVIMASLANTPCAKFGLQGVLERLNTTLGTSHTLDNRTLSSLLEDCITKKYDFGTAYGFLRTAWYTIDWSEILYRMRECEKKDREMRRCALHGSEIVVPYLYPRRGWDLYSNRVVPIWTFGGAVPRGISHAWVAEDERIDVWTPINGFEWPVPIPKGANLDLIRIEMLNKGLEYVWLDVLCLRQEGGLREDLRAEEWKLDVPTIGSVYHHFKTHCYLNGLGGLSV
;
A
#
# COMPACT_ATOMS: atom_id res chain seq x y z
N MET A 1 -34.71 5.99 -14.03
CA MET A 1 -34.04 6.63 -12.87
C MET A 1 -34.88 7.80 -12.39
N SER A 2 -35.10 7.92 -11.09
CA SER A 2 -35.76 9.09 -10.48
C SER A 2 -34.83 10.31 -10.52
N LYS A 3 -35.37 11.53 -10.37
CA LYS A 3 -34.54 12.76 -10.26
C LYS A 3 -33.55 12.69 -9.08
N SER A 4 -33.89 11.96 -8.01
CA SER A 4 -32.99 11.66 -6.88
C SER A 4 -31.80 10.83 -7.34
N SER A 5 -32.05 9.71 -8.01
CA SER A 5 -31.03 8.78 -8.52
C SER A 5 -30.04 9.43 -9.51
N ILE A 6 -30.48 10.41 -10.31
CA ILE A 6 -29.58 11.19 -11.18
C ILE A 6 -28.71 12.16 -10.37
N GLY A 7 -29.26 12.78 -9.32
CA GLY A 7 -28.51 13.65 -8.42
C GLY A 7 -27.43 12.90 -7.64
N ASP A 8 -27.77 11.70 -7.15
CA ASP A 8 -26.85 10.83 -6.41
C ASP A 8 -25.69 10.35 -7.30
N LEU A 9 -25.97 9.93 -8.53
CA LEU A 9 -24.94 9.56 -9.51
C LEU A 9 -24.00 10.74 -9.81
N ARG A 10 -24.55 11.95 -10.01
CA ARG A 10 -23.75 13.14 -10.29
C ARG A 10 -22.81 13.47 -9.12
N ALA A 11 -23.32 13.46 -7.89
CA ALA A 11 -22.52 13.72 -6.71
C ALA A 11 -21.38 12.70 -6.54
N ALA A 12 -21.63 11.43 -6.84
CA ALA A 12 -20.62 10.38 -6.78
C ALA A 12 -19.53 10.55 -7.85
N VAL A 13 -19.93 10.91 -9.08
CA VAL A 13 -18.97 11.22 -10.17
C VAL A 13 -18.14 12.46 -9.84
N ASP A 14 -18.77 13.53 -9.36
CA ASP A 14 -18.08 14.77 -8.97
C ASP A 14 -17.07 14.49 -7.83
N ALA A 15 -17.45 13.70 -6.82
CA ALA A 15 -16.54 13.30 -5.74
C ALA A 15 -15.36 12.45 -6.23
N GLN A 16 -15.57 11.57 -7.22
CA GLN A 16 -14.50 10.78 -7.82
C GLN A 16 -13.53 11.65 -8.65
N ILE A 17 -14.05 12.64 -9.39
CA ILE A 17 -13.24 13.60 -10.13
C ILE A 17 -12.40 14.42 -9.14
N ASP A 18 -13.02 14.97 -8.10
CA ASP A 18 -12.35 15.71 -7.04
C ASP A 18 -11.24 14.89 -6.39
N TRP A 19 -11.52 13.62 -6.07
CA TRP A 19 -10.53 12.71 -5.51
C TRP A 19 -9.35 12.51 -6.45
N THR A 20 -9.61 12.27 -7.74
CA THR A 20 -8.56 12.04 -8.74
C THR A 20 -7.66 13.25 -8.89
N VAL A 21 -8.27 14.44 -8.99
CA VAL A 21 -7.55 15.72 -9.11
C VAL A 21 -6.74 16.04 -7.85
N GLU A 22 -7.27 15.74 -6.67
CA GLU A 22 -6.57 16.07 -5.43
C GLU A 22 -5.42 15.10 -5.14
N VAL A 23 -5.63 13.82 -5.40
CA VAL A 23 -4.60 12.79 -5.19
C VAL A 23 -3.46 12.92 -6.20
N SER A 24 -3.69 13.33 -7.45
CA SER A 24 -2.60 13.52 -8.42
C SER A 24 -1.60 14.59 -7.95
N LYS A 25 -2.10 15.67 -7.33
CA LYS A 25 -1.26 16.73 -6.75
C LYS A 25 -0.33 16.22 -5.66
N TYR A 26 -0.72 15.20 -4.90
CA TYR A 26 0.11 14.63 -3.82
C TYR A 26 1.47 14.14 -4.33
N ARG A 27 1.53 13.68 -5.58
CA ARG A 27 2.73 13.14 -6.22
C ARG A 27 3.33 14.06 -7.28
N GLU A 28 2.53 14.88 -7.95
CA GLU A 28 2.99 15.81 -8.99
C GLU A 28 4.11 16.76 -8.52
N TYR A 29 4.04 17.27 -7.28
CA TYR A 29 5.07 18.18 -6.76
C TYR A 29 6.42 17.51 -6.50
N GLY A 30 6.45 16.17 -6.30
CA GLY A 30 7.68 15.40 -6.04
C GLY A 30 8.18 14.58 -7.23
N ASN A 31 7.34 14.32 -8.24
CA ASN A 31 7.64 13.39 -9.34
C ASN A 31 8.90 13.75 -10.12
N ALA A 32 9.08 15.02 -10.49
CA ALA A 32 10.26 15.45 -11.23
C ALA A 32 11.54 15.19 -10.42
N LEU A 33 11.52 15.45 -9.12
CA LEU A 33 12.67 15.23 -8.25
C LEU A 33 12.92 13.74 -8.00
N ILE A 34 11.87 12.90 -7.91
CA ILE A 34 11.99 11.44 -7.84
C ILE A 34 12.58 10.86 -9.13
N GLU A 35 12.17 11.38 -10.29
CA GLU A 35 12.63 10.88 -11.60
C GLU A 35 14.13 11.08 -11.80
N TYR A 36 14.69 12.17 -11.29
CA TYR A 36 16.13 12.46 -11.33
C TYR A 36 16.90 12.02 -10.07
N ALA A 37 16.20 11.52 -9.04
CA ALA A 37 16.84 11.05 -7.82
C ALA A 37 17.68 9.80 -8.10
N ARG A 38 18.89 9.77 -7.53
CA ARG A 38 19.75 8.59 -7.54
C ARG A 38 19.70 7.96 -6.16
N PHE A 39 19.07 6.80 -6.08
CA PHE A 39 18.99 6.03 -4.85
C PHE A 39 20.17 5.07 -4.72
N PRO A 40 20.59 4.74 -3.50
CA PRO A 40 21.52 3.64 -3.25
C PRO A 40 20.99 2.33 -3.85
N GLU A 41 21.90 1.48 -4.33
CA GLU A 41 21.55 0.10 -4.68
C GLU A 41 21.17 -0.65 -3.40
N VAL A 42 20.09 -1.43 -3.49
CA VAL A 42 19.59 -2.27 -2.41
C VAL A 42 19.43 -3.70 -2.91
N THR A 43 19.75 -4.64 -2.03
CA THR A 43 19.50 -6.07 -2.23
C THR A 43 18.64 -6.60 -1.10
N ILE A 44 17.53 -7.24 -1.44
CA ILE A 44 16.71 -8.03 -0.52
C ILE A 44 16.61 -9.46 -1.06
N SER A 45 16.56 -10.46 -0.20
CA SER A 45 16.55 -11.85 -0.64
C SER A 45 15.76 -12.76 0.29
N ALA A 46 15.52 -13.99 -0.15
CA ALA A 46 14.89 -15.03 0.64
C ALA A 46 15.68 -15.29 1.95
N HIS A 47 16.98 -15.04 1.97
CA HIS A 47 17.78 -15.18 3.19
C HIS A 47 17.59 -14.00 4.16
N THR A 48 17.45 -12.77 3.66
CA THR A 48 17.38 -11.59 4.53
C THR A 48 15.97 -11.20 4.96
N GLU A 49 14.94 -11.68 4.25
CA GLU A 49 13.54 -11.37 4.50
C GLU A 49 12.85 -12.51 5.30
N PRO A 50 12.61 -13.72 4.74
CA PRO A 50 12.04 -14.85 5.50
C PRO A 50 13.08 -15.81 6.12
N ASP A 51 14.38 -15.52 6.06
CA ASP A 51 15.46 -16.40 6.54
C ASP A 51 15.40 -17.83 5.97
N GLN A 52 15.22 -17.92 4.66
CA GLN A 52 15.22 -19.17 3.89
C GLN A 52 16.42 -19.21 2.93
N ALA A 53 16.97 -20.40 2.70
CA ALA A 53 18.04 -20.57 1.73
C ALA A 53 17.50 -20.30 0.31
N GLU A 54 18.18 -19.45 -0.45
CA GLU A 54 17.75 -19.07 -1.81
C GLU A 54 17.68 -20.27 -2.76
N GLU A 55 18.56 -21.27 -2.56
CA GLU A 55 18.61 -22.51 -3.35
C GLU A 55 17.35 -23.36 -3.20
N ASP A 56 16.69 -23.28 -2.05
CA ASP A 56 15.47 -24.04 -1.74
C ASP A 56 14.21 -23.37 -2.32
N ILE A 57 14.31 -22.11 -2.77
CA ILE A 57 13.19 -21.39 -3.36
C ILE A 57 13.01 -21.84 -4.81
N ALA A 58 11.92 -22.55 -5.07
CA ALA A 58 11.58 -23.10 -6.38
C ALA A 58 11.40 -22.01 -7.45
N VAL A 59 10.85 -20.85 -7.09
CA VAL A 59 10.60 -19.74 -8.01
C VAL A 59 11.82 -18.82 -8.09
N PRO A 60 12.56 -18.76 -9.21
CA PRO A 60 13.81 -17.99 -9.27
C PRO A 60 13.62 -16.48 -8.99
N LEU A 61 12.49 -15.91 -9.42
CA LEU A 61 12.19 -14.49 -9.20
C LEU A 61 11.89 -14.15 -7.74
N GLN A 62 11.67 -15.13 -6.86
CA GLN A 62 11.47 -14.91 -5.42
C GLN A 62 12.78 -14.95 -4.63
N ARG A 63 13.91 -15.33 -5.24
CA ARG A 63 15.18 -15.57 -4.53
C ARG A 63 15.83 -14.28 -4.06
N VAL A 64 16.03 -13.35 -4.98
CA VAL A 64 16.77 -12.11 -4.73
C VAL A 64 16.26 -11.00 -5.63
N TYR A 65 16.17 -9.80 -5.08
CA TYR A 65 15.97 -8.56 -5.81
C TYR A 65 17.17 -7.66 -5.54
N THR A 66 17.81 -7.18 -6.61
CA THR A 66 18.84 -6.13 -6.55
C THR A 66 18.43 -5.01 -7.50
N GLY A 67 18.45 -3.77 -7.01
CA GLY A 67 18.11 -2.63 -7.84
C GLY A 67 18.33 -1.29 -7.16
N THR A 68 18.08 -0.22 -7.90
CA THR A 68 18.23 1.17 -7.46
C THR A 68 16.89 1.84 -7.18
N LYS A 69 15.82 1.06 -7.02
CA LYS A 69 14.58 1.60 -6.46
C LYS A 69 14.74 1.67 -4.94
N PRO A 70 14.15 2.66 -4.25
CA PRO A 70 14.35 2.86 -2.82
C PRO A 70 13.48 1.87 -2.03
N VAL A 71 13.75 0.58 -2.18
CA VAL A 71 13.10 -0.49 -1.44
C VAL A 71 13.74 -0.58 -0.05
N ILE A 72 12.93 -0.70 1.00
CA ILE A 72 13.45 -0.94 2.36
C ILE A 72 13.31 -2.42 2.74
N MET A 73 14.26 -2.94 3.52
CA MET A 73 14.17 -4.30 4.05
C MET A 73 12.98 -4.46 5.02
N ALA A 74 12.40 -5.66 5.12
CA ALA A 74 11.35 -5.94 6.09
C ALA A 74 11.80 -5.67 7.53
N SER A 75 13.04 -6.00 7.89
CA SER A 75 13.58 -5.74 9.23
C SER A 75 13.57 -4.24 9.60
N LEU A 76 13.89 -3.38 8.62
CA LEU A 76 13.80 -1.93 8.77
C LEU A 76 12.33 -1.48 8.84
N ALA A 77 11.50 -1.93 7.89
CA ALA A 77 10.08 -1.58 7.83
C ALA A 77 9.36 -1.91 9.14
N ASN A 78 9.62 -3.09 9.71
CA ASN A 78 9.00 -3.63 10.92
C ASN A 78 9.49 -2.95 12.21
N THR A 79 10.50 -2.09 12.14
CA THR A 79 11.02 -1.42 13.33
C THR A 79 10.14 -0.22 13.70
N PRO A 80 9.59 -0.15 14.94
CA PRO A 80 8.83 1.01 15.41
C PRO A 80 9.63 2.32 15.27
N CYS A 81 9.01 3.39 14.77
CA CYS A 81 9.64 4.72 14.65
C CYS A 81 10.21 5.20 15.99
N ALA A 82 9.50 4.89 17.10
CA ALA A 82 9.93 5.23 18.45
C ALA A 82 11.31 4.67 18.83
N LYS A 83 11.74 3.54 18.24
CA LYS A 83 13.06 2.94 18.50
C LYS A 83 14.20 3.81 17.94
N PHE A 84 13.94 4.55 16.87
CA PHE A 84 14.93 5.45 16.26
C PHE A 84 14.89 6.85 16.85
N GLY A 85 13.75 7.24 17.45
CA GLY A 85 13.49 8.63 17.82
C GLY A 85 13.38 9.54 16.60
N LEU A 86 13.08 10.82 16.84
CA LEU A 86 12.85 11.81 15.78
C LEU A 86 14.03 11.91 14.80
N GLN A 87 15.23 12.08 15.34
CA GLN A 87 16.46 12.19 14.55
C GLN A 87 16.75 10.92 13.74
N GLY A 88 16.65 9.74 14.36
CA GLY A 88 16.94 8.49 13.67
C GLY A 88 15.94 8.14 12.57
N VAL A 89 14.66 8.54 12.70
CA VAL A 89 13.67 8.40 11.61
C VAL A 89 14.07 9.28 10.43
N LEU A 90 14.41 10.56 10.67
CA LEU A 90 14.85 11.48 9.62
C LEU A 90 16.10 10.96 8.90
N GLU A 91 17.12 10.53 9.64
CA GLU A 91 18.37 10.01 9.08
C GLU A 91 18.14 8.83 8.13
N ARG A 92 17.25 7.91 8.51
CA ARG A 92 16.92 6.75 7.68
C ARG A 92 16.13 7.13 6.43
N LEU A 93 15.15 8.03 6.54
CA LEU A 93 14.44 8.55 5.37
C LEU A 93 15.40 9.24 4.40
N ASN A 94 16.28 10.11 4.91
CA ASN A 94 17.32 10.77 4.14
C ASN A 94 18.26 9.78 3.46
N THR A 95 18.73 8.76 4.19
CA THR A 95 19.64 7.74 3.66
C THR A 95 18.97 6.93 2.55
N THR A 96 17.75 6.45 2.77
CA THR A 96 17.01 5.64 1.80
C THR A 96 16.63 6.45 0.55
N LEU A 97 16.31 7.73 0.72
CA LEU A 97 15.83 8.60 -0.37
C LEU A 97 16.93 9.49 -0.96
N GLY A 98 18.18 9.36 -0.50
CA GLY A 98 19.30 10.15 -1.00
C GLY A 98 19.12 11.67 -0.80
N THR A 99 18.49 12.08 0.29
CA THR A 99 18.24 13.49 0.63
C THR A 99 18.99 13.89 1.91
N SER A 100 18.95 15.18 2.24
CA SER A 100 19.62 15.75 3.42
C SER A 100 18.73 16.77 4.13
N HIS A 101 17.44 16.44 4.32
CA HIS A 101 16.53 17.29 5.09
C HIS A 101 16.99 17.43 6.54
N THR A 102 16.72 18.56 7.18
CA THR A 102 17.07 18.82 8.59
C THR A 102 15.82 19.05 9.44
N LEU A 103 15.96 18.88 10.76
CA LEU A 103 14.88 19.14 11.71
C LEU A 103 14.60 20.64 11.94
N ASP A 104 15.34 21.55 11.27
CA ASP A 104 15.08 22.99 11.32
C ASP A 104 13.71 23.34 10.73
N ASN A 105 13.23 22.49 9.81
CA ASN A 105 11.87 22.58 9.32
C ASN A 105 10.88 22.05 10.38
N ARG A 106 10.25 22.96 11.12
CA ARG A 106 9.29 22.62 12.18
C ARG A 106 8.14 21.73 11.70
N THR A 107 7.70 21.90 10.46
CA THR A 107 6.59 21.12 9.91
C THR A 107 6.99 19.67 9.66
N LEU A 108 8.17 19.44 9.08
CA LEU A 108 8.74 18.10 8.93
C LEU A 108 8.93 17.45 10.30
N SER A 109 9.53 18.16 11.26
CA SER A 109 9.74 17.66 12.61
C SER A 109 8.42 17.24 13.26
N SER A 110 7.38 18.07 13.18
CA SER A 110 6.05 17.75 13.72
C SER A 110 5.43 16.52 13.04
N LEU A 111 5.60 16.36 11.72
CA LEU A 111 5.08 15.21 10.98
C LEU A 111 5.78 13.90 11.39
N LEU A 112 7.08 13.94 11.63
CA LEU A 112 7.84 12.78 12.12
C LEU A 112 7.50 12.45 13.59
N GLU A 113 7.29 13.47 14.43
CA GLU A 113 6.77 13.29 15.80
C GLU A 113 5.37 12.66 15.81
N ASP A 114 4.50 13.05 14.88
CA ASP A 114 3.18 12.46 14.71
C ASP A 114 3.28 10.96 14.37
N CYS A 115 4.22 10.56 13.51
CA CYS A 115 4.44 9.14 13.19
C CYS A 115 4.84 8.33 14.43
N ILE A 116 5.71 8.90 15.28
CA ILE A 116 6.13 8.27 16.55
C ILE A 116 4.95 8.19 17.52
N THR A 117 4.19 9.28 17.67
CA THR A 117 3.05 9.37 18.59
C THR A 117 1.94 8.40 18.20
N LYS A 118 1.68 8.24 16.90
CA LYS A 118 0.75 7.25 16.34
C LYS A 118 1.27 5.81 16.40
N LYS A 119 2.47 5.59 16.94
CA LYS A 119 3.14 4.28 17.07
C LYS A 119 3.33 3.58 15.73
N TYR A 120 3.58 4.36 14.67
CA TYR A 120 3.89 3.78 13.37
C TYR A 120 5.23 3.05 13.43
N ASP A 121 5.32 1.98 12.65
CA ASP A 121 6.61 1.44 12.25
C ASP A 121 7.19 2.26 11.09
N PHE A 122 8.49 2.03 10.84
CA PHE A 122 9.20 2.78 9.82
C PHE A 122 8.62 2.53 8.43
N GLY A 123 8.14 1.33 8.14
CA GLY A 123 7.50 1.01 6.85
C GLY A 123 6.25 1.85 6.62
N THR A 124 5.38 1.99 7.63
CA THR A 124 4.18 2.81 7.53
C THR A 124 4.56 4.26 7.31
N ALA A 125 5.45 4.82 8.14
CA ALA A 125 5.92 6.20 7.96
C ALA A 125 6.54 6.42 6.58
N TYR A 126 7.40 5.49 6.14
CA TYR A 126 8.04 5.52 4.83
C TYR A 126 7.01 5.50 3.68
N GLY A 127 6.04 4.59 3.70
CA GLY A 127 5.00 4.48 2.68
C GLY A 127 4.10 5.72 2.58
N PHE A 128 3.81 6.39 3.70
CA PHE A 128 3.06 7.64 3.69
C PHE A 128 3.89 8.81 3.13
N LEU A 129 5.15 8.93 3.55
CA LEU A 129 5.95 10.12 3.31
C LEU A 129 6.72 10.08 1.99
N ARG A 130 7.10 8.89 1.50
CA ARG A 130 7.98 8.71 0.33
C ARG A 130 7.51 9.46 -0.89
N THR A 131 6.23 9.36 -1.25
CA THR A 131 5.68 9.98 -2.46
C THR A 131 5.78 11.51 -2.44
N ALA A 132 5.73 12.10 -1.25
CA ALA A 132 5.78 13.54 -1.05
C ALA A 132 7.16 14.04 -0.58
N TRP A 133 8.12 13.14 -0.32
CA TRP A 133 9.40 13.46 0.34
C TRP A 133 10.27 14.50 -0.38
N TYR A 134 10.04 14.66 -1.69
CA TYR A 134 10.72 15.63 -2.53
C TYR A 134 9.94 16.93 -2.72
N THR A 135 8.93 17.21 -1.91
CA THR A 135 8.28 18.52 -1.94
C THR A 135 9.30 19.64 -1.64
N ILE A 136 8.99 20.83 -2.14
CA ILE A 136 9.67 22.07 -1.74
C ILE A 136 9.07 22.62 -0.43
N ASP A 137 7.79 22.34 -0.16
CA ASP A 137 7.06 22.88 0.99
C ASP A 137 6.39 21.78 1.83
N TRP A 138 6.90 21.55 3.04
CA TRP A 138 6.37 20.59 4.02
C TRP A 138 5.00 21.00 4.59
N SER A 139 4.67 22.30 4.62
CA SER A 139 3.37 22.79 5.09
C SER A 139 2.23 22.34 4.18
N GLU A 140 2.52 22.28 2.88
CA GLU A 140 1.59 21.81 1.87
C GLU A 140 1.35 20.30 1.98
N ILE A 141 2.37 19.49 2.30
CA ILE A 141 2.19 18.03 2.45
C ILE A 141 1.15 17.70 3.50
N LEU A 142 1.27 18.27 4.70
CA LEU A 142 0.35 17.98 5.79
C LEU A 142 -1.09 18.33 5.40
N TYR A 143 -1.27 19.46 4.71
CA TYR A 143 -2.56 19.85 4.18
C TYR A 143 -3.07 18.85 3.13
N ARG A 144 -2.22 18.46 2.17
CA ARG A 144 -2.57 17.53 1.10
C ARG A 144 -2.89 16.13 1.61
N MET A 145 -2.16 15.60 2.59
CA MET A 145 -2.48 14.30 3.21
C MET A 145 -3.89 14.32 3.80
N ARG A 146 -4.24 15.39 4.55
CA ARG A 146 -5.58 15.54 5.14
C ARG A 146 -6.67 15.69 4.09
N GLU A 147 -6.43 16.48 3.05
CA GLU A 147 -7.42 16.66 1.97
C GLU A 147 -7.58 15.39 1.13
N CYS A 148 -6.50 14.67 0.81
CA CYS A 148 -6.55 13.37 0.12
C CYS A 148 -7.36 12.35 0.91
N GLU A 149 -7.11 12.23 2.21
CA GLU A 149 -7.84 11.33 3.10
C GLU A 149 -9.33 11.71 3.20
N LYS A 150 -9.63 13.02 3.32
CA LYS A 150 -10.99 13.54 3.32
C LYS A 150 -11.72 13.27 2.01
N LYS A 151 -11.06 13.50 0.87
CA LYS A 151 -11.64 13.23 -0.45
C LYS A 151 -11.82 11.74 -0.69
N ASP A 152 -10.95 10.87 -0.18
CA ASP A 152 -11.15 9.41 -0.27
C ASP A 152 -12.40 8.98 0.50
N ARG A 153 -12.58 9.50 1.73
CA ARG A 153 -13.80 9.26 2.50
C ARG A 153 -15.05 9.79 1.81
N GLU A 154 -15.00 10.99 1.25
CA GLU A 154 -16.12 11.61 0.53
C GLU A 154 -16.52 10.79 -0.69
N MET A 155 -15.55 10.43 -1.55
CA MET A 155 -15.75 9.59 -2.73
C MET A 155 -16.42 8.26 -2.37
N ARG A 156 -15.92 7.57 -1.34
CA ARG A 156 -16.49 6.28 -0.89
C ARG A 156 -17.89 6.41 -0.31
N ARG A 157 -18.14 7.48 0.45
CA ARG A 157 -19.47 7.77 0.99
C ARG A 157 -20.48 8.05 -0.13
N CYS A 158 -20.09 8.83 -1.14
CA CYS A 158 -20.98 9.16 -2.25
C CYS A 158 -21.24 7.96 -3.17
N ALA A 159 -20.32 6.98 -3.22
CA ALA A 159 -20.48 5.79 -4.06
C ALA A 159 -21.50 4.77 -3.55
N LEU A 160 -21.89 4.83 -2.26
CA LEU A 160 -22.88 3.95 -1.65
C LEU A 160 -24.11 4.75 -1.21
N HIS A 161 -25.26 4.54 -1.88
CA HIS A 161 -26.53 5.17 -1.50
C HIS A 161 -27.53 4.10 -1.03
N GLY A 162 -27.78 4.05 0.28
CA GLY A 162 -28.60 2.99 0.87
C GLY A 162 -27.94 1.62 0.65
N SER A 163 -28.57 0.79 -0.19
CA SER A 163 -28.08 -0.54 -0.57
C SER A 163 -27.56 -0.63 -2.01
N GLU A 164 -27.46 0.50 -2.72
CA GLU A 164 -27.05 0.53 -4.13
C GLU A 164 -25.69 1.22 -4.28
N ILE A 165 -24.84 0.64 -5.13
CA ILE A 165 -23.57 1.23 -5.53
C ILE A 165 -23.81 2.04 -6.81
N VAL A 166 -23.78 3.35 -6.67
CA VAL A 166 -24.10 4.28 -7.77
C VAL A 166 -22.93 4.45 -8.73
N VAL A 167 -21.70 4.24 -8.26
CA VAL A 167 -20.48 4.27 -9.08
C VAL A 167 -19.67 2.99 -8.81
N PRO A 168 -19.71 1.99 -9.72
CA PRO A 168 -19.04 0.72 -9.52
C PRO A 168 -17.53 0.78 -9.81
N TYR A 169 -17.07 1.83 -10.49
CA TYR A 169 -15.67 2.03 -10.81
C TYR A 169 -14.96 2.80 -9.70
N LEU A 170 -14.52 2.08 -8.66
CA LEU A 170 -13.80 2.68 -7.52
C LEU A 170 -12.36 2.18 -7.44
N TYR A 171 -11.49 3.09 -7.01
CA TYR A 171 -10.15 2.71 -6.58
C TYR A 171 -10.23 1.88 -5.28
N PRO A 172 -9.39 0.85 -5.12
CA PRO A 172 -9.37 0.03 -3.92
C PRO A 172 -9.04 0.90 -2.72
N ARG A 173 -9.53 0.56 -1.52
CA ARG A 173 -9.29 1.37 -0.31
C ARG A 173 -7.81 1.46 0.06
N ARG A 174 -7.09 0.37 -0.16
CA ARG A 174 -5.68 0.23 0.17
C ARG A 174 -4.98 -0.53 -0.95
N GLY A 175 -3.68 -0.35 -1.04
CA GLY A 175 -2.82 -1.20 -1.85
C GLY A 175 -1.57 -1.56 -1.05
N TRP A 176 -0.90 -2.61 -1.47
CA TRP A 176 0.39 -2.99 -0.93
C TRP A 176 1.50 -2.23 -1.66
N ASP A 177 2.16 -1.34 -0.95
CA ASP A 177 3.38 -0.70 -1.37
C ASP A 177 4.57 -1.63 -1.12
N LEU A 178 5.13 -2.15 -2.21
CA LEU A 178 6.23 -3.11 -2.18
C LEU A 178 7.53 -2.45 -1.71
N TYR A 179 7.69 -1.14 -1.90
CA TYR A 179 8.91 -0.44 -1.46
C TYR A 179 8.94 -0.33 0.06
N SER A 180 7.82 0.01 0.69
CA SER A 180 7.68 0.09 2.15
C SER A 180 7.36 -1.24 2.85
N ASN A 181 6.98 -2.26 2.09
CA ASN A 181 6.39 -3.50 2.60
C ASN A 181 5.15 -3.28 3.47
N ARG A 182 4.27 -2.34 3.09
CA ARG A 182 3.06 -2.02 3.85
C ARG A 182 1.83 -1.89 2.99
N VAL A 183 0.70 -2.32 3.53
CA VAL A 183 -0.62 -1.95 3.06
C VAL A 183 -0.88 -0.52 3.52
N VAL A 184 -1.05 0.39 2.57
CA VAL A 184 -1.30 1.81 2.84
C VAL A 184 -2.53 2.29 2.08
N PRO A 185 -3.19 3.38 2.51
CA PRO A 185 -4.34 3.94 1.80
C PRO A 185 -3.99 4.31 0.36
N ILE A 186 -4.91 4.03 -0.57
CA ILE A 186 -4.64 4.20 -2.01
C ILE A 186 -4.27 5.63 -2.41
N TRP A 187 -4.75 6.63 -1.66
CA TRP A 187 -4.50 8.03 -1.94
C TRP A 187 -3.01 8.40 -1.77
N THR A 188 -2.20 7.61 -1.06
CA THR A 188 -0.76 7.86 -0.92
C THR A 188 0.04 7.56 -2.19
N PHE A 189 -0.56 6.84 -3.16
CA PHE A 189 0.08 6.45 -4.42
C PHE A 189 0.16 7.61 -5.42
N GLY A 190 -0.58 8.69 -5.14
CA GLY A 190 -0.62 9.91 -5.93
C GLY A 190 -1.05 9.67 -7.37
N GLY A 191 -2.14 8.92 -7.54
CA GLY A 191 -2.74 8.61 -8.84
C GLY A 191 -2.17 7.38 -9.53
N ALA A 192 -1.09 6.78 -9.00
CA ALA A 192 -0.63 5.50 -9.50
C ALA A 192 -1.62 4.38 -9.17
N VAL A 193 -1.79 3.50 -10.15
CA VAL A 193 -2.73 2.39 -10.10
C VAL A 193 -1.97 1.11 -9.70
N PRO A 194 -2.39 0.38 -8.66
CA PRO A 194 -1.76 -0.88 -8.29
C PRO A 194 -2.06 -1.95 -9.33
N ARG A 195 -1.15 -2.92 -9.47
CA ARG A 195 -1.43 -4.12 -10.26
C ARG A 195 -2.12 -5.18 -9.42
N GLY A 196 -3.19 -5.76 -9.94
CA GLY A 196 -3.88 -6.86 -9.28
C GLY A 196 -3.01 -8.12 -9.22
N ILE A 197 -3.09 -8.86 -8.13
CA ILE A 197 -2.59 -10.23 -8.01
C ILE A 197 -3.82 -11.11 -7.86
N SER A 198 -4.12 -11.88 -8.89
CA SER A 198 -5.18 -12.90 -8.84
C SER A 198 -4.53 -14.22 -8.46
N HIS A 199 -5.11 -14.96 -7.53
CA HIS A 199 -4.58 -16.26 -7.09
C HIS A 199 -5.65 -17.35 -7.12
N ALA A 200 -5.24 -18.62 -7.22
CA ALA A 200 -6.17 -19.74 -7.12
C ALA A 200 -6.60 -19.93 -5.66
N TRP A 201 -7.90 -20.06 -5.44
CA TRP A 201 -8.43 -20.47 -4.14
C TRP A 201 -8.03 -21.93 -3.88
N VAL A 202 -7.37 -22.19 -2.75
CA VAL A 202 -7.09 -23.55 -2.25
C VAL A 202 -8.13 -23.97 -1.22
N ALA A 203 -8.25 -25.25 -0.88
CA ALA A 203 -9.19 -25.67 0.15
C ALA A 203 -8.85 -25.06 1.52
N GLU A 204 -9.82 -24.93 2.43
CA GLU A 204 -9.61 -24.28 3.74
C GLU A 204 -8.53 -24.97 4.57
N ASP A 205 -8.46 -26.30 4.51
CA ASP A 205 -7.43 -27.12 5.14
C ASP A 205 -6.04 -26.98 4.50
N GLU A 206 -5.94 -26.35 3.33
CA GLU A 206 -4.69 -26.00 2.65
C GLU A 206 -4.30 -24.52 2.85
N ARG A 207 -5.07 -23.75 3.63
CA ARG A 207 -4.77 -22.36 3.98
C ARG A 207 -4.16 -22.25 5.37
N ILE A 208 -3.47 -21.14 5.59
CA ILE A 208 -3.04 -20.67 6.89
C ILE A 208 -3.37 -19.18 7.04
N ASP A 209 -3.79 -18.80 8.23
CA ASP A 209 -4.05 -17.42 8.59
C ASP A 209 -2.79 -16.79 9.18
N VAL A 210 -2.17 -15.89 8.42
CA VAL A 210 -0.90 -15.25 8.81
C VAL A 210 -1.16 -13.86 9.37
N TRP A 211 -0.77 -13.63 10.62
CA TRP A 211 -0.68 -12.30 11.20
C TRP A 211 0.64 -11.65 10.79
N THR A 212 0.56 -10.53 10.08
CA THR A 212 1.74 -9.91 9.45
C THR A 212 1.83 -8.42 9.77
N PRO A 213 3.04 -7.86 9.94
CA PRO A 213 3.21 -6.41 10.04
C PRO A 213 2.87 -5.68 8.74
N ILE A 214 2.77 -6.39 7.60
CA ILE A 214 2.50 -5.79 6.30
C ILE A 214 1.15 -5.05 6.30
N ASN A 215 0.11 -5.59 6.94
CA ASN A 215 -1.18 -4.92 7.13
C ASN A 215 -1.33 -4.31 8.54
N GLY A 216 -0.22 -4.09 9.25
CA GLY A 216 -0.22 -3.54 10.60
C GLY A 216 -0.79 -4.48 11.67
N PHE A 217 -0.82 -5.80 11.41
CA PHE A 217 -1.48 -6.78 12.28
C PHE A 217 -2.96 -6.47 12.53
N GLU A 218 -3.64 -5.83 11.58
CA GLU A 218 -5.04 -5.45 11.75
C GLU A 218 -6.00 -6.62 11.47
N TRP A 219 -5.63 -7.57 10.60
CA TRP A 219 -6.41 -8.78 10.31
C TRP A 219 -5.50 -9.95 9.89
N PRO A 220 -5.92 -11.21 10.07
CA PRO A 220 -5.19 -12.35 9.54
C PRO A 220 -5.26 -12.37 8.00
N VAL A 221 -4.20 -12.82 7.35
CA VAL A 221 -4.13 -12.94 5.89
C VAL A 221 -4.18 -14.41 5.52
N PRO A 222 -5.31 -14.91 4.96
CA PRO A 222 -5.43 -16.29 4.53
C PRO A 222 -4.60 -16.50 3.26
N ILE A 223 -3.58 -17.35 3.34
CA ILE A 223 -2.72 -17.71 2.19
C ILE A 223 -2.51 -19.24 2.13
N PRO A 224 -2.19 -19.81 0.95
CA PRO A 224 -1.85 -21.22 0.84
C PRO A 224 -0.69 -21.63 1.76
N LYS A 225 -0.72 -22.84 2.31
CA LYS A 225 0.39 -23.43 3.07
C LYS A 225 1.68 -23.38 2.25
N GLY A 226 2.75 -22.89 2.88
CA GLY A 226 4.06 -22.72 2.24
C GLY A 226 4.23 -21.43 1.45
N ALA A 227 3.14 -20.69 1.14
CA ALA A 227 3.26 -19.37 0.53
C ALA A 227 3.85 -18.38 1.54
N ASN A 228 4.63 -17.42 1.04
CA ASN A 228 5.26 -16.40 1.86
C ASN A 228 5.14 -15.03 1.19
N LEU A 229 4.57 -14.06 1.90
CA LEU A 229 4.33 -12.71 1.38
C LEU A 229 5.63 -12.00 1.02
N ASP A 230 6.70 -12.14 1.80
CA ASP A 230 7.98 -11.51 1.50
C ASP A 230 8.62 -12.08 0.22
N LEU A 231 8.47 -13.39 -0.03
CA LEU A 231 8.87 -14.00 -1.31
C LEU A 231 8.05 -13.44 -2.49
N ILE A 232 6.73 -13.36 -2.34
CA ILE A 232 5.84 -12.78 -3.35
C ILE A 232 6.25 -11.32 -3.64
N ARG A 233 6.59 -10.55 -2.59
CA ARG A 233 7.09 -9.19 -2.71
C ARG A 233 8.37 -9.13 -3.55
N ILE A 234 9.37 -9.98 -3.28
CA ILE A 234 10.61 -10.05 -4.07
C ILE A 234 10.29 -10.31 -5.55
N GLU A 235 9.38 -11.25 -5.83
CA GLU A 235 8.98 -11.53 -7.20
C GLU A 235 8.32 -10.32 -7.87
N MET A 236 7.40 -9.65 -7.20
CA MET A 236 6.71 -8.48 -7.77
C MET A 236 7.67 -7.31 -8.01
N LEU A 237 8.64 -7.11 -7.12
CA LEU A 237 9.71 -6.13 -7.30
C LEU A 237 10.58 -6.46 -8.53
N ASN A 238 10.94 -7.72 -8.72
CA ASN A 238 11.66 -8.18 -9.91
C ASN A 238 10.85 -8.01 -11.21
N LYS A 239 9.52 -7.98 -11.15
CA LYS A 239 8.65 -7.59 -12.27
C LYS A 239 8.54 -6.07 -12.48
N GLY A 240 9.29 -5.28 -11.71
CA GLY A 240 9.33 -3.82 -11.80
C GLY A 240 8.11 -3.13 -11.19
N LEU A 241 7.41 -3.78 -10.25
CA LEU A 241 6.21 -3.23 -9.62
C LEU A 241 6.56 -2.46 -8.35
N GLU A 242 5.87 -1.34 -8.15
CA GLU A 242 5.93 -0.54 -6.92
C GLU A 242 4.71 -0.82 -6.04
N TYR A 243 3.52 -0.86 -6.66
CA TYR A 243 2.25 -1.06 -5.97
C TYR A 243 1.51 -2.26 -6.54
N VAL A 244 1.01 -3.10 -5.64
CA VAL A 244 0.15 -4.23 -5.99
C VAL A 244 -1.11 -4.24 -5.15
N TRP A 245 -2.10 -4.96 -5.61
CA TRP A 245 -3.34 -5.21 -4.88
C TRP A 245 -3.57 -6.71 -4.81
N LEU A 246 -3.62 -7.23 -3.58
CA LEU A 246 -3.94 -8.61 -3.27
C LEU A 246 -5.14 -8.56 -2.33
N ASP A 247 -6.27 -9.11 -2.74
CA ASP A 247 -7.55 -9.04 -2.01
C ASP A 247 -7.42 -9.46 -0.53
N VAL A 248 -6.85 -10.64 -0.28
CA VAL A 248 -6.67 -11.18 1.08
C VAL A 248 -5.81 -10.30 1.98
N LEU A 249 -4.95 -9.47 1.40
CA LEU A 249 -4.04 -8.59 2.11
C LEU A 249 -4.56 -7.14 2.20
N CYS A 250 -5.21 -6.63 1.16
CA CYS A 250 -5.63 -5.22 1.07
C CYS A 250 -7.06 -4.97 1.59
N LEU A 251 -7.90 -6.01 1.62
CA LEU A 251 -9.23 -5.97 2.25
C LEU A 251 -9.15 -6.52 3.67
N ARG A 252 -9.91 -5.91 4.60
CA ARG A 252 -10.06 -6.45 5.96
C ARG A 252 -10.65 -7.86 5.88
N GLN A 253 -9.97 -8.84 6.46
CA GLN A 253 -10.44 -10.22 6.56
C GLN A 253 -11.11 -10.48 7.91
N GLU A 254 -11.89 -11.55 7.97
CA GLU A 254 -12.53 -12.01 9.20
C GLU A 254 -11.49 -12.42 10.26
N GLY A 255 -11.84 -12.26 11.54
CA GLY A 255 -10.98 -12.61 12.67
C GLY A 255 -9.98 -11.51 13.04
N GLY A 256 -10.12 -10.34 12.42
CA GLY A 256 -9.28 -9.18 12.66
C GLY A 256 -9.69 -8.31 13.85
N LEU A 257 -8.88 -7.30 14.12
CA LEU A 257 -9.27 -6.18 14.95
C LEU A 257 -10.32 -5.35 14.20
N ARG A 258 -11.35 -4.87 14.92
CA ARG A 258 -12.40 -3.99 14.37
C ARG A 258 -13.27 -4.64 13.27
N GLU A 259 -13.85 -5.79 13.58
CA GLU A 259 -14.88 -6.44 12.74
C GLU A 259 -16.05 -5.51 12.38
N ASP A 260 -16.35 -4.52 13.23
CA ASP A 260 -17.31 -3.45 12.93
C ASP A 260 -16.92 -2.66 11.67
N LEU A 261 -15.64 -2.34 11.51
CA LEU A 261 -15.13 -1.66 10.32
C LEU A 261 -15.13 -2.58 9.11
N ARG A 262 -14.82 -3.87 9.28
CA ARG A 262 -14.87 -4.83 8.17
C ARG A 262 -16.26 -4.87 7.55
N ALA A 263 -17.30 -5.02 8.37
CA ALA A 263 -18.68 -5.05 7.89
C ALA A 263 -19.06 -3.78 7.11
N GLU A 264 -18.64 -2.60 7.59
CA GLU A 264 -18.91 -1.33 6.90
C GLU A 264 -18.11 -1.18 5.60
N GLU A 265 -16.82 -1.51 5.60
CA GLU A 265 -15.97 -1.45 4.40
C GLU A 265 -16.46 -2.42 3.32
N TRP A 266 -16.89 -3.63 3.71
CA TRP A 266 -17.32 -4.68 2.79
C TRP A 266 -18.60 -4.34 2.03
N LYS A 267 -19.47 -3.47 2.55
CA LYS A 267 -20.67 -2.99 1.81
C LYS A 267 -20.30 -2.35 0.47
N LEU A 268 -19.11 -1.77 0.37
CA LEU A 268 -18.63 -1.10 -0.82
C LEU A 268 -17.49 -1.86 -1.50
N ASP A 269 -16.48 -2.26 -0.72
CA ASP A 269 -15.21 -2.72 -1.27
C ASP A 269 -15.34 -4.12 -1.91
N VAL A 270 -16.11 -5.04 -1.32
CA VAL A 270 -16.29 -6.41 -1.86
C VAL A 270 -17.07 -6.40 -3.18
N PRO A 271 -18.24 -5.74 -3.30
CA PRO A 271 -18.96 -5.70 -4.57
C PRO A 271 -18.20 -4.99 -5.70
N THR A 272 -17.23 -4.13 -5.37
CA THR A 272 -16.47 -3.37 -6.37
C THR A 272 -15.12 -3.98 -6.75
N ILE A 273 -14.69 -5.11 -6.15
CA ILE A 273 -13.40 -5.76 -6.49
C ILE A 273 -13.27 -6.11 -7.98
N GLY A 274 -14.38 -6.40 -8.66
CA GLY A 274 -14.37 -6.70 -10.08
C GLY A 274 -13.79 -5.56 -10.91
N SER A 275 -13.97 -4.31 -10.46
CA SER A 275 -13.40 -3.13 -11.12
C SER A 275 -11.87 -3.16 -11.09
N VAL A 276 -11.29 -3.63 -9.98
CA VAL A 276 -9.85 -3.74 -9.76
C VAL A 276 -9.24 -4.72 -10.76
N TYR A 277 -9.81 -5.92 -10.87
CA TYR A 277 -9.31 -6.95 -11.79
C TYR A 277 -9.57 -6.65 -13.26
N HIS A 278 -10.67 -5.95 -13.58
CA HIS A 278 -11.01 -5.60 -14.96
C HIS A 278 -10.15 -4.45 -15.50
N HIS A 279 -9.90 -3.41 -14.70
CA HIS A 279 -9.28 -2.18 -15.18
C HIS A 279 -7.79 -2.08 -14.85
N PHE A 280 -7.32 -2.83 -13.86
CA PHE A 280 -5.91 -2.83 -13.52
C PHE A 280 -5.24 -4.07 -14.10
N LYS A 281 -4.03 -3.88 -14.61
CA LYS A 281 -3.24 -5.00 -15.14
C LYS A 281 -3.03 -6.03 -14.03
N THR A 282 -3.50 -7.25 -14.27
CA THR A 282 -3.50 -8.32 -13.28
C THR A 282 -2.42 -9.35 -13.60
N HIS A 283 -1.70 -9.77 -12.57
CA HIS A 283 -0.80 -10.91 -12.61
C HIS A 283 -1.55 -12.13 -12.06
N CYS A 284 -1.85 -13.08 -12.93
CA CYS A 284 -2.46 -14.35 -12.54
C CYS A 284 -1.39 -15.27 -11.96
N TYR A 285 -1.57 -15.60 -10.70
CA TYR A 285 -0.66 -16.35 -9.85
C TYR A 285 -1.36 -17.65 -9.47
N LEU A 286 -0.70 -18.81 -9.49
CA LEU A 286 -1.36 -20.04 -9.05
C LEU A 286 -1.43 -20.07 -7.53
N ASN A 287 -0.28 -20.23 -6.89
CA ASN A 287 -0.16 -20.32 -5.43
C ASN A 287 1.18 -19.76 -4.89
N GLY A 288 2.06 -19.27 -5.76
CA GLY A 288 3.39 -18.77 -5.37
C GLY A 288 4.42 -19.83 -5.00
N LEU A 289 4.11 -21.12 -5.17
CA LEU A 289 4.98 -22.24 -4.81
C LEU A 289 5.78 -22.79 -5.99
N GLY A 290 5.63 -22.22 -7.19
CA GLY A 290 6.37 -22.66 -8.39
C GLY A 290 5.94 -24.01 -8.98
N GLY A 291 4.86 -24.61 -8.49
CA GLY A 291 4.32 -25.89 -8.97
C GLY A 291 2.84 -25.81 -9.38
N LEU A 292 2.49 -26.55 -10.43
CA LEU A 292 1.10 -26.98 -10.67
C LEU A 292 0.76 -27.97 -9.56
N SER A 293 0.02 -27.56 -8.54
CA SER A 293 -0.71 -28.52 -7.70
C SER A 293 -1.77 -29.16 -8.61
N VAL A 294 -1.53 -30.42 -8.97
CA VAL A 294 -2.41 -31.26 -9.82
C VAL A 294 -3.57 -31.76 -8.98
#